data_AF-A0A3N7H7N2-F1
#
_entry.id   AF-A0A3N7H7N2-F1
#
_cell.length_a   1.000
_cell.length_b   1.000
_cell.length_c   1.000
_cell.angle_alpha   90.00
_cell.angle_beta   90.00
_cell.angle_gamma   90.00
#
_symmetry.space_group_name_H-M   'P 1'
#
loop_
_entity.id
_entity.type
_entity.pdbx_description
1 polymer ?
#
loop_
_entity_poly.entity_id
_entity_poly.type
_entity_poly.pdbx_seq_one_letter_code
_entity_poly.pdbx_strand_id
1 'polypeptide(L)'
;IPLGENHNLLVGYPPIPWIAILLVGFGCGRWFEHTRLDRRRLFAIVGLVCIGLFVVLRALNVYGDPAPWSIQQNGLFTCLSFINVTKYPPSLLFDLLMLGWMFLLLSLAECAGNRMTAVLEVYGRVPLFYYLWHWYLIHTLLFIVLFAQGFSPADFRFGFNFGRPEGTSGLELWAVYLLWLGVIAALYPVCRWYDQYKQRNRKQKWLSYL
;
A
#
# COMPACT_ATOMS: atom_id res chain seq x y z
N ILE A 1 3.44 -5.72 23.34
CA ILE A 1 4.23 -5.25 24.50
C ILE A 1 3.58 -5.86 25.75
N PRO A 2 4.22 -6.84 26.41
CA PRO A 2 3.65 -7.44 27.61
C PRO A 2 3.57 -6.40 28.72
N LEU A 3 2.39 -6.28 29.33
CA LEU A 3 2.09 -5.44 30.50
C LEU A 3 1.75 -6.38 31.67
N GLY A 4 2.75 -7.13 32.13
CA GLY A 4 2.59 -8.17 33.15
C GLY A 4 2.20 -9.54 32.56
N GLU A 5 1.74 -10.45 33.42
CA GLU A 5 1.55 -11.87 33.07
C GLU A 5 0.33 -12.14 32.17
N ASN A 6 -0.72 -11.30 32.26
CA ASN A 6 -2.01 -11.54 31.59
C ASN A 6 -2.44 -10.44 30.60
N HIS A 7 -1.67 -9.37 30.42
CA HIS A 7 -2.05 -8.27 29.54
C HIS A 7 -0.97 -8.01 28.49
N ASN A 8 -1.41 -7.83 27.24
CA ASN A 8 -0.55 -7.44 26.15
C ASN A 8 -1.07 -6.14 25.54
N LEU A 9 -0.24 -5.11 25.52
CA LEU A 9 -0.47 -3.90 24.76
C LEU A 9 -0.10 -4.15 23.29
N LEU A 10 -1.12 -4.14 22.43
CA LEU A 10 -0.97 -4.21 20.99
C LEU A 10 -1.05 -2.81 20.39
N VAL A 11 0.06 -2.34 19.82
CA VAL A 11 0.08 -1.08 19.07
C VAL A 11 -0.21 -1.39 17.60
N GLY A 12 -1.50 -1.48 17.25
CA GLY A 12 -1.94 -1.76 15.88
C GLY A 12 -1.74 -0.60 14.91
N TYR A 13 -1.63 0.63 15.42
CA TYR A 13 -1.38 1.83 14.64
C TYR A 13 -0.42 2.74 15.39
N PRO A 14 0.80 3.00 14.87
CA PRO A 14 1.80 3.84 15.53
C PRO A 14 1.64 5.32 15.11
N PRO A 15 0.92 6.17 15.86
CA PRO A 15 0.60 7.52 15.40
C PRO A 15 1.85 8.39 15.22
N ILE A 16 2.86 8.25 16.09
CA ILE A 16 4.05 9.12 16.09
C ILE A 16 4.86 8.97 14.78
N PRO A 17 5.29 7.76 14.35
CA PRO A 17 5.96 7.59 13.07
C PRO A 17 5.14 8.10 11.88
N TRP A 18 3.84 7.82 11.83
CA TRP A 18 3.00 8.26 10.72
C TRP A 18 2.85 9.78 10.65
N ILE A 19 2.72 10.45 11.79
CA ILE A 19 2.70 11.92 11.85
C ILE A 19 4.03 12.50 11.38
N ALA A 20 5.16 11.92 11.80
CA ALA A 20 6.48 12.38 11.37
C ALA A 20 6.64 12.31 9.84
N ILE A 21 6.26 11.19 9.23
CA ILE A 21 6.27 11.01 7.76
C ILE A 21 5.34 12.02 7.08
N LEU A 22 4.15 12.25 7.63
CA LEU A 22 3.19 13.22 7.10
C LEU A 22 3.74 14.64 7.13
N LEU A 23 4.40 15.05 8.22
CA LEU A 23 5.00 16.37 8.36
C LEU A 23 6.19 16.57 7.42
N VAL A 24 7.03 15.54 7.25
CA VAL A 24 8.11 15.56 6.24
C VAL A 24 7.53 15.72 4.84
N GLY A 25 6.47 14.97 4.51
CA GLY A 25 5.76 15.09 3.24
C GLY A 25 5.16 16.48 3.03
N PHE A 26 4.58 17.08 4.06
CA PHE A 26 4.07 18.46 4.01
C PHE A 26 5.20 19.46 3.69
N GLY A 27 6.36 19.33 4.32
CA GLY A 27 7.54 20.15 4.02
C GLY A 27 8.05 19.98 2.59
N CYS A 28 7.98 18.76 2.05
CA CYS A 28 8.33 18.45 0.65
C CYS A 28 7.35 19.07 -0.35
N GLY A 29 6.19 19.59 0.08
CA GLY A 29 5.21 20.22 -0.79
C GLY A 29 5.79 21.37 -1.65
N ARG A 30 6.73 22.13 -1.09
CA ARG A 30 7.40 23.23 -1.82
C ARG A 30 8.24 22.73 -3.00
N TRP A 31 8.66 21.45 -2.99
CA TRP A 31 9.43 20.89 -4.10
C TRP A 31 8.62 20.86 -5.40
N PHE A 32 7.29 20.84 -5.30
CA PHE A 32 6.40 20.90 -6.47
C PHE A 32 6.39 22.27 -7.15
N GLU A 33 6.87 23.32 -6.48
CA GLU A 33 7.00 24.68 -7.05
C GLU A 33 8.23 24.81 -7.97
N HIS A 34 9.19 23.88 -7.91
CA HIS A 34 10.35 23.88 -8.80
C HIS A 34 9.97 23.60 -10.25
N THR A 35 10.87 23.97 -11.16
CA THR A 35 10.74 23.64 -12.58
C THR A 35 10.69 22.12 -12.75
N ARG A 36 10.03 21.64 -13.81
CA ARG A 36 9.87 20.21 -14.10
C ARG A 36 11.21 19.46 -14.13
N LEU A 37 12.25 20.06 -14.72
CA LEU A 37 13.57 19.45 -14.82
C LEU A 37 14.26 19.35 -13.46
N ASP A 38 14.22 20.42 -12.67
CA ASP A 38 14.82 20.45 -11.33
C ASP A 38 14.10 19.50 -10.38
N ARG A 39 12.77 19.51 -10.41
CA ARG A 39 11.92 18.63 -9.60
C ARG A 39 12.15 17.16 -9.90
N ARG A 40 12.21 16.78 -11.18
CA ARG A 40 12.55 15.42 -11.61
C ARG A 40 13.91 14.98 -11.06
N ARG A 41 14.92 15.84 -11.22
CA ARG A 41 16.29 15.54 -10.75
C ARG A 41 16.32 15.40 -9.23
N LEU A 42 15.64 16.29 -8.51
CA LEU A 42 15.51 16.23 -7.06
C LEU A 42 14.89 14.91 -6.60
N PHE A 43 13.72 14.54 -7.14
CA PHE A 43 13.06 13.28 -6.81
C PHE A 43 13.93 12.05 -7.15
N ALA A 44 14.63 12.06 -8.28
CA ALA A 44 15.54 10.97 -8.64
C ALA A 44 16.68 10.84 -7.63
N ILE A 45 17.33 11.94 -7.26
CA ILE A 45 18.44 11.94 -6.30
C ILE A 45 17.96 11.46 -4.92
N VAL A 46 16.89 12.05 -4.40
CA VAL A 46 16.33 11.67 -3.09
C VAL A 46 15.93 10.19 -3.09
N GLY A 47 15.26 9.73 -4.14
CA GLY A 47 14.87 8.33 -4.29
C GLY A 47 16.08 7.38 -4.30
N LEU A 48 17.10 7.68 -5.09
CA LEU A 48 18.33 6.88 -5.15
C LEU A 48 19.12 6.90 -3.84
N VAL A 49 19.17 8.03 -3.14
CA VAL A 49 19.81 8.12 -1.81
C VAL A 49 19.07 7.26 -0.80
N CYS A 50 17.73 7.31 -0.76
CA CYS A 50 16.94 6.46 0.13
C CYS A 50 17.14 4.97 -0.17
N ILE A 51 17.09 4.56 -1.44
CA ILE A 51 17.33 3.17 -1.84
C ILE A 51 18.77 2.73 -1.53
N GLY A 52 19.76 3.60 -1.78
CA GLY A 52 21.16 3.33 -1.46
C GLY A 52 21.38 3.12 0.04
N LEU A 53 20.84 4.01 0.87
CA LEU A 53 20.87 3.87 2.33
C LEU A 53 20.15 2.61 2.79
N PHE A 54 18.99 2.29 2.23
CA PHE A 54 18.29 1.04 2.48
C PHE A 54 19.19 -0.17 2.18
N VAL A 55 19.79 -0.25 1.00
CA VAL A 55 20.65 -1.39 0.62
C VAL A 55 21.84 -1.53 1.55
N VAL A 56 22.54 -0.43 1.87
CA VAL A 56 23.70 -0.44 2.77
C VAL A 56 23.31 -0.91 4.17
N LEU A 57 22.29 -0.29 4.77
CA LEU A 57 21.86 -0.66 6.13
C LEU A 57 21.29 -2.08 6.17
N ARG A 58 20.53 -2.48 5.14
CA ARG A 58 19.96 -3.82 5.05
C ARG A 58 21.04 -4.88 4.87
N ALA A 59 22.09 -4.62 4.08
CA ALA A 59 23.22 -5.53 3.92
C ALA A 59 24.02 -5.72 5.22
N LEU A 60 24.19 -4.66 6.02
CA LEU A 60 24.82 -4.76 7.34
C LEU A 60 23.99 -5.56 8.34
N ASN A 61 22.66 -5.56 8.19
CA ASN A 61 21.72 -6.37 8.96
C ASN A 61 21.74 -6.15 10.50
N VAL A 62 22.21 -4.99 10.94
CA VAL A 62 22.39 -4.65 12.38
C VAL A 62 21.38 -3.61 12.88
N TYR A 63 20.92 -2.71 12.00
CA TYR A 63 20.12 -1.56 12.40
C TYR A 63 19.02 -1.22 11.37
N GLY A 64 17.94 -0.59 11.86
CA GLY A 64 16.90 0.01 11.03
C GLY A 64 15.68 -0.87 10.76
N ASP A 65 15.71 -2.15 11.11
CA ASP A 65 14.55 -3.05 11.14
C ASP A 65 14.67 -4.03 12.32
N PRO A 66 13.59 -4.28 13.09
CA PRO A 66 13.63 -5.25 14.18
C PRO A 66 13.76 -6.70 13.70
N ALA A 67 13.44 -6.99 12.44
CA ALA A 67 13.54 -8.31 11.82
C ALA A 67 14.77 -8.37 10.88
N PRO A 68 15.91 -8.93 11.33
CA PRO A 68 17.04 -9.16 10.45
C PRO A 68 16.66 -10.12 9.32
N TRP A 69 17.16 -9.87 8.11
CA TRP A 69 17.02 -10.86 7.04
C TRP A 69 17.96 -12.04 7.29
N SER A 70 17.66 -13.18 6.68
CA SER A 70 18.48 -14.39 6.79
C SER A 70 18.51 -15.14 5.47
N ILE A 71 19.55 -15.95 5.28
CA ILE A 71 19.64 -16.87 4.15
C ILE A 71 18.51 -17.89 4.27
N GLN A 72 17.77 -18.07 3.18
CA GLN A 72 16.66 -19.00 3.09
C GLN A 72 17.02 -20.19 2.20
N GLN A 73 16.08 -21.11 2.05
CA GLN A 73 16.23 -22.35 1.27
C GLN A 73 16.73 -22.18 -0.17
N ASN A 74 16.50 -21.03 -0.80
CA ASN A 74 17.06 -20.71 -2.11
C ASN A 74 17.27 -19.19 -2.29
N GLY A 75 17.89 -18.81 -3.40
CA GLY A 75 18.19 -17.40 -3.71
C GLY A 75 16.96 -16.51 -3.80
N LEU A 76 15.83 -17.03 -4.31
CA LEU A 76 14.57 -16.28 -4.39
C LEU A 76 14.03 -15.96 -2.99
N PHE A 77 13.91 -16.97 -2.11
CA PHE A 77 13.45 -16.74 -0.74
C PHE A 77 14.42 -15.87 0.06
N THR A 78 15.72 -15.95 -0.22
CA THR A 78 16.72 -15.07 0.41
C THR A 78 16.53 -13.63 -0.03
N CYS A 79 16.27 -13.40 -1.33
CA CYS A 79 15.90 -12.07 -1.85
C CYS A 79 14.60 -11.56 -1.21
N LEU A 80 13.58 -12.42 -1.11
CA LEU A 80 12.32 -12.07 -0.42
C LEU A 80 12.56 -11.72 1.06
N SER A 81 13.44 -12.46 1.75
CA SER A 81 13.84 -12.14 3.14
C SER A 81 14.53 -10.77 3.21
N PHE A 82 15.41 -10.46 2.25
CA PHE A 82 16.10 -9.18 2.18
C PHE A 82 15.14 -7.99 2.06
N ILE A 83 14.11 -8.10 1.20
CA ILE A 83 13.11 -7.03 1.01
C ILE A 83 11.95 -7.08 2.02
N ASN A 84 11.85 -8.12 2.85
CA ASN A 84 10.83 -8.24 3.88
C ASN A 84 11.18 -7.34 5.07
N VAL A 85 10.52 -6.19 5.16
CA VAL A 85 10.75 -5.16 6.17
C VAL A 85 9.47 -4.84 6.96
N THR A 86 9.65 -4.45 8.22
CA THR A 86 8.58 -4.30 9.20
C THR A 86 7.79 -3.01 8.98
N LYS A 87 6.51 -3.15 8.64
CA LYS A 87 5.58 -2.03 8.39
C LYS A 87 4.90 -1.48 9.65
N TYR A 88 4.69 -2.31 10.67
CA TYR A 88 3.91 -1.93 11.86
C TYR A 88 4.63 -2.34 13.17
N PRO A 89 5.23 -1.38 13.90
CA PRO A 89 5.44 0.00 13.50
C PRO A 89 6.39 0.13 12.30
N PRO A 90 6.32 1.21 11.49
CA PRO A 90 7.18 1.34 10.33
C PRO A 90 8.63 1.44 10.78
N SER A 91 9.46 0.56 10.25
CA SER A 91 10.89 0.58 10.47
C SER A 91 11.56 1.62 9.59
N LEU A 92 12.76 2.07 9.98
CA LEU A 92 13.55 2.98 9.14
C LEU A 92 13.80 2.37 7.74
N LEU A 93 14.06 1.06 7.68
CA LEU A 93 14.28 0.36 6.40
C LEU A 93 12.99 0.30 5.56
N PHE A 94 11.83 0.11 6.20
CA PHE A 94 10.53 0.21 5.53
C PHE A 94 10.34 1.61 4.92
N ASP A 95 10.61 2.66 5.69
CA ASP A 95 10.45 4.05 5.24
C ASP A 95 11.40 4.39 4.09
N LEU A 96 12.69 4.05 4.22
CA LEU A 96 13.69 4.29 3.17
C LEU A 96 13.33 3.57 1.87
N LEU A 97 12.88 2.32 1.95
CA LEU A 97 12.50 1.54 0.77
C LEU A 97 11.25 2.13 0.09
N MET A 98 10.19 2.37 0.86
CA MET A 98 8.89 2.81 0.32
C MET A 98 8.96 4.26 -0.17
N LEU A 99 9.57 5.17 0.58
CA LEU A 99 9.77 6.56 0.14
C LEU A 99 10.75 6.64 -1.03
N GLY A 100 11.81 5.81 -1.01
CA GLY A 100 12.75 5.69 -2.12
C GLY A 100 12.04 5.37 -3.43
N TRP A 101 11.23 4.30 -3.45
CA TRP A 101 10.41 3.94 -4.61
C TRP A 101 9.40 5.03 -4.99
N MET A 102 8.72 5.64 -4.01
CA MET A 102 7.78 6.73 -4.26
C MET A 102 8.46 7.90 -5.01
N PHE A 103 9.61 8.38 -4.55
CA PHE A 103 10.32 9.48 -5.21
C PHE A 103 10.85 9.10 -6.60
N LEU A 104 11.34 7.87 -6.78
CA LEU A 104 11.73 7.38 -8.11
C LEU A 104 10.53 7.34 -9.07
N LEU A 105 9.38 6.85 -8.62
CA LEU A 105 8.15 6.83 -9.40
C LEU A 105 7.68 8.25 -9.73
N LEU A 106 7.78 9.21 -8.81
CA LEU A 106 7.47 10.62 -9.07
C LEU A 106 8.40 11.21 -10.13
N SER A 107 9.71 10.96 -10.05
CA SER A 107 10.67 11.35 -11.10
C SER A 107 10.33 10.77 -12.48
N LEU A 108 9.89 9.52 -12.53
CA LEU A 108 9.46 8.88 -13.79
C LEU A 108 8.13 9.46 -14.29
N ALA A 109 7.19 9.75 -13.38
CA ALA A 109 5.90 10.36 -13.70
C ALA A 109 6.06 11.74 -14.33
N GLU A 110 7.10 12.51 -13.95
CA GLU A 110 7.41 13.79 -14.61
C GLU A 110 7.65 13.64 -16.10
N CYS A 111 7.96 12.46 -16.65
CA CYS A 111 8.17 12.23 -18.08
C CYS A 111 6.99 11.54 -18.77
N ALA A 112 5.99 11.10 -18.03
CA ALA A 112 5.01 10.14 -18.51
C ALA A 112 3.67 10.81 -18.85
N GLY A 113 3.44 11.03 -20.14
CA GLY A 113 2.16 11.49 -20.70
C GLY A 113 1.47 10.41 -21.54
N ASN A 114 1.52 9.16 -21.10
CA ASN A 114 1.06 8.01 -21.88
C ASN A 114 -0.29 7.47 -21.37
N ARG A 115 -0.83 6.45 -22.06
CA ARG A 115 -2.13 5.87 -21.68
C ARG A 115 -2.13 5.24 -20.29
N MET A 116 -0.99 4.72 -19.83
CA MET A 116 -0.89 4.10 -18.51
C MET A 116 -0.98 5.16 -17.41
N THR A 117 -0.30 6.31 -17.54
CA THR A 117 -0.45 7.39 -16.58
C THR A 117 -1.87 7.95 -16.56
N ALA A 118 -2.51 8.09 -17.71
CA ALA A 118 -3.92 8.49 -17.77
C ALA A 118 -4.86 7.53 -17.01
N VAL A 119 -4.60 6.22 -17.05
CA VAL A 119 -5.37 5.23 -16.27
C VAL A 119 -5.09 5.36 -14.77
N LEU A 120 -3.82 5.46 -14.38
CA LEU A 120 -3.43 5.59 -12.97
C LEU A 120 -3.96 6.89 -12.35
N GLU A 121 -4.00 7.98 -13.11
CA GLU A 121 -4.57 9.26 -12.69
C GLU A 121 -6.05 9.16 -12.32
N VAL A 122 -6.84 8.30 -12.98
CA VAL A 122 -8.25 8.11 -12.64
C VAL A 122 -8.37 7.61 -11.21
N TYR A 123 -7.62 6.58 -10.83
CA TYR A 123 -7.62 6.08 -9.46
C TYR A 123 -7.05 7.12 -8.48
N GLY A 124 -5.97 7.80 -8.87
CA GLY A 124 -5.30 8.81 -8.03
C GLY A 124 -6.14 10.05 -7.72
N ARG A 125 -7.16 10.38 -8.53
CA ARG A 125 -8.09 11.50 -8.27
C ARG A 125 -9.21 11.16 -7.29
N VAL A 126 -9.55 9.87 -7.18
CA VAL A 126 -10.62 9.37 -6.31
C VAL A 126 -10.17 8.19 -5.44
N PRO A 127 -9.01 8.28 -4.74
CA PRO A 127 -8.40 7.14 -4.08
C PRO A 127 -9.23 6.64 -2.89
N LEU A 128 -9.92 7.54 -2.16
CA LEU A 128 -10.78 7.16 -1.05
C LEU A 128 -12.05 6.45 -1.55
N PHE A 129 -12.67 6.97 -2.61
CA PHE A 129 -13.77 6.29 -3.28
C PHE A 129 -13.39 4.88 -3.75
N TYR A 130 -12.24 4.73 -4.42
CA TYR A 130 -11.73 3.42 -4.82
C TYR A 130 -11.55 2.51 -3.60
N TYR A 131 -10.89 2.98 -2.54
CA TYR A 131 -10.66 2.22 -1.32
C TYR A 131 -11.95 1.65 -0.72
N LEU A 132 -12.99 2.49 -0.58
CA LEU A 132 -14.28 2.07 -0.02
C LEU A 132 -14.94 1.00 -0.89
N TRP A 133 -15.09 1.25 -2.19
CA TRP A 133 -15.71 0.29 -3.10
C TRP A 133 -14.92 -1.00 -3.23
N HIS A 134 -13.60 -0.90 -3.29
CA HIS A 134 -12.69 -2.04 -3.29
C HIS A 134 -12.93 -2.92 -2.06
N TRP A 135 -12.99 -2.33 -0.87
CA TRP A 135 -13.19 -3.07 0.37
C TRP A 135 -14.51 -3.86 0.37
N TYR A 136 -15.64 -3.24 0.01
CA TYR A 136 -16.92 -3.95 -0.05
C TYR A 136 -16.93 -5.03 -1.14
N LEU A 137 -16.33 -4.75 -2.29
CA LEU A 137 -16.29 -5.70 -3.41
C LEU A 137 -15.47 -6.95 -3.06
N ILE A 138 -14.27 -6.80 -2.50
CA ILE A 138 -13.44 -7.95 -2.13
C ILE A 138 -14.06 -8.77 -1.00
N HIS A 139 -14.76 -8.15 -0.04
CA HIS A 139 -15.45 -8.89 1.03
C HIS A 139 -16.66 -9.65 0.49
N THR A 140 -17.39 -9.05 -0.45
CA THR A 140 -18.48 -9.75 -1.15
C THR A 140 -17.93 -10.95 -1.94
N LEU A 141 -16.83 -10.78 -2.67
CA LEU A 141 -16.17 -11.86 -3.40
C LEU A 141 -15.64 -12.95 -2.47
N LEU A 142 -15.10 -12.59 -1.31
CA LEU A 142 -14.69 -13.54 -0.27
C LEU A 142 -15.86 -14.47 0.09
N PHE A 143 -17.03 -13.92 0.43
CA PHE A 143 -18.19 -14.74 0.78
C PHE A 143 -18.68 -15.58 -0.39
N ILE A 144 -18.70 -15.05 -1.61
CA ILE A 144 -19.05 -15.83 -2.81
C ILE A 144 -18.12 -17.04 -2.96
N VAL A 145 -16.81 -16.86 -2.80
CA VAL A 145 -15.83 -17.96 -2.85
C VAL A 145 -16.06 -18.96 -1.73
N LEU A 146 -16.30 -18.51 -0.50
CA LEU A 146 -16.55 -19.42 0.63
C LEU A 146 -17.83 -20.24 0.45
N PHE A 147 -18.92 -19.62 -0.01
CA PHE A 147 -20.14 -20.35 -0.32
C PHE A 147 -19.95 -21.33 -1.48
N ALA A 148 -19.19 -20.96 -2.53
CA ALA A 148 -18.86 -21.86 -3.62
C ALA A 148 -17.99 -23.05 -3.18
N GLN A 149 -17.21 -22.89 -2.10
CA GLN A 149 -16.43 -23.95 -1.47
C GLN A 149 -17.26 -24.83 -0.51
N GLY A 150 -18.55 -24.54 -0.34
CA GLY A 150 -19.47 -25.33 0.48
C GLY A 150 -19.55 -24.93 1.95
N PHE A 151 -18.94 -23.81 2.35
CA PHE A 151 -19.09 -23.29 3.72
C PHE A 151 -20.47 -22.69 3.94
N SER A 152 -20.99 -22.89 5.15
CA SER A 152 -22.26 -22.32 5.60
C SER A 152 -22.02 -21.09 6.49
N PRO A 153 -23.04 -20.23 6.71
CA PRO A 153 -22.91 -19.08 7.60
C PRO A 153 -22.53 -19.43 9.05
N ALA A 154 -22.82 -20.67 9.49
CA ALA A 154 -22.45 -21.15 10.82
C ALA A 154 -20.94 -21.37 11.00
N ASP A 155 -20.22 -21.58 9.89
CA ASP A 155 -18.78 -21.80 9.87
C ASP A 155 -17.99 -20.49 9.96
N PHE A 156 -18.65 -19.35 9.71
CA PHE A 156 -17.98 -18.06 9.64
C PHE A 156 -17.53 -17.56 11.01
N ARG A 157 -16.32 -17.00 11.05
CA ARG A 157 -15.70 -16.42 12.24
C ARG A 157 -15.40 -14.95 12.01
N PHE A 158 -16.20 -14.09 12.62
CA PHE A 158 -16.03 -12.64 12.54
C PHE A 158 -15.01 -12.14 13.58
N GLY A 159 -14.30 -11.08 13.23
CA GLY A 159 -13.12 -10.59 13.97
C GLY A 159 -11.97 -10.34 13.00
N PHE A 160 -10.74 -10.62 13.41
CA PHE A 160 -9.54 -10.45 12.56
C PHE A 160 -9.50 -11.37 11.33
N ASN A 161 -10.33 -12.41 11.30
CA ASN A 161 -10.45 -13.34 10.16
C ASN A 161 -11.47 -12.88 9.10
N PHE A 162 -12.12 -11.74 9.29
CA PHE A 162 -13.06 -11.16 8.32
C PHE A 162 -14.15 -12.13 7.80
N GLY A 163 -14.63 -13.04 8.66
CA GLY A 163 -15.68 -14.02 8.33
C GLY A 163 -15.14 -15.35 7.78
N ARG A 164 -13.82 -15.51 7.63
CA ARG A 164 -13.22 -16.75 7.12
C ARG A 164 -13.37 -17.88 8.15
N PRO A 165 -13.78 -19.10 7.71
CA PRO A 165 -13.92 -20.25 8.58
C PRO A 165 -12.57 -20.76 9.09
N GLU A 166 -12.59 -21.57 10.14
CA GLU A 166 -11.41 -22.29 10.63
C GLU A 166 -10.95 -23.34 9.61
N GLY A 167 -9.64 -23.48 9.44
CA GLY A 167 -9.04 -24.43 8.49
C GLY A 167 -8.70 -23.84 7.11
N THR A 168 -8.37 -24.72 6.17
CA THR A 168 -7.99 -24.34 4.80
C THR A 168 -9.21 -23.89 4.01
N SER A 169 -9.21 -22.62 3.62
CA SER A 169 -10.25 -21.99 2.82
C SER A 169 -9.63 -20.99 1.84
N GLY A 170 -10.39 -20.53 0.85
CA GLY A 170 -9.99 -19.50 -0.12
C GLY A 170 -9.20 -20.04 -1.32
N LEU A 171 -8.53 -19.14 -2.03
CA LEU A 171 -7.96 -19.41 -3.35
C LEU A 171 -6.44 -19.55 -3.29
N GLU A 172 -5.90 -20.32 -4.24
CA GLU A 172 -4.48 -20.37 -4.54
C GLU A 172 -3.93 -18.98 -4.92
N LEU A 173 -2.66 -18.74 -4.65
CA LEU A 173 -2.04 -17.42 -4.80
C LEU A 173 -2.19 -16.84 -6.22
N TRP A 174 -2.04 -17.66 -7.26
CA TRP A 174 -2.21 -17.21 -8.65
C TRP A 174 -3.65 -16.75 -8.93
N ALA A 175 -4.64 -17.44 -8.36
CA ALA A 175 -6.05 -17.11 -8.52
C ALA A 175 -6.40 -15.83 -7.74
N VAL A 176 -5.78 -15.61 -6.57
CA VAL A 176 -5.87 -14.34 -5.83
C VAL A 176 -5.38 -13.18 -6.68
N TYR A 177 -4.25 -13.32 -7.38
CA TYR A 177 -3.74 -12.27 -8.27
C TYR A 177 -4.65 -12.00 -9.47
N LEU A 178 -5.23 -13.04 -10.08
CA LEU A 178 -6.20 -12.86 -11.16
C LEU A 178 -7.47 -12.15 -10.69
N LEU A 179 -8.01 -12.54 -9.53
CA LEU A 179 -9.17 -11.90 -8.93
C LEU A 179 -8.86 -10.44 -8.59
N TRP A 180 -7.69 -10.16 -8.03
CA TRP A 180 -7.23 -8.80 -7.72
C TRP A 180 -7.14 -7.92 -8.97
N LEU A 181 -6.53 -8.42 -10.06
CA LEU A 181 -6.50 -7.71 -11.35
C LEU A 181 -7.91 -7.48 -11.91
N GLY A 182 -8.79 -8.48 -11.80
CA GLY A 182 -10.20 -8.37 -12.18
C GLY A 182 -10.94 -7.29 -11.40
N VAL A 183 -10.72 -7.20 -10.09
CA VAL A 183 -11.30 -6.16 -9.22
C VAL A 183 -10.80 -4.77 -9.60
N ILE A 184 -9.49 -4.61 -9.86
CA ILE A 184 -8.93 -3.34 -10.34
C ILE A 184 -9.62 -2.93 -11.64
N ALA A 185 -9.68 -3.82 -12.63
CA ALA A 185 -10.29 -3.55 -13.92
C ALA A 185 -11.79 -3.23 -13.81
N ALA A 186 -12.53 -3.97 -12.98
CA ALA A 186 -13.97 -3.76 -12.76
C ALA A 186 -14.28 -2.40 -12.11
N LEU A 187 -13.41 -1.93 -11.20
CA LEU A 187 -13.60 -0.64 -10.54
C LEU A 187 -13.16 0.55 -11.38
N TYR A 188 -12.37 0.35 -12.45
CA TYR A 188 -11.93 1.43 -13.34
C TYR A 188 -13.10 2.29 -13.88
N PRO A 189 -14.14 1.73 -14.54
CA PRO A 189 -15.23 2.54 -15.08
C PRO A 189 -16.01 3.27 -13.98
N VAL A 190 -16.15 2.67 -12.79
CA VAL A 190 -16.84 3.26 -11.64
C VAL A 190 -16.05 4.48 -11.12
N CYS A 191 -14.73 4.34 -10.98
CA CYS A 191 -13.85 5.45 -10.57
C CYS A 191 -13.85 6.57 -11.61
N ARG A 192 -13.80 6.22 -12.91
CA ARG A 192 -13.85 7.19 -14.00
C ARG A 192 -15.15 7.99 -14.01
N TRP A 193 -16.28 7.31 -13.79
CA TRP A 193 -17.59 7.96 -13.66
C TRP A 193 -17.61 8.92 -12.47
N TYR A 194 -17.11 8.48 -11.31
CA TYR A 194 -17.09 9.30 -10.10
C TYR A 194 -16.18 10.52 -10.23
N ASP A 195 -15.00 10.37 -10.86
CA ASP A 195 -14.10 11.50 -11.19
C ASP A 195 -14.83 12.56 -12.04
N GLN A 196 -15.54 12.13 -13.10
CA GLN A 196 -16.33 13.05 -13.93
C GLN A 196 -17.47 13.72 -13.15
N TYR A 197 -18.16 12.97 -12.29
CA TYR A 197 -19.22 13.51 -11.44
C TYR A 197 -18.69 14.56 -10.47
N LYS A 198 -17.57 14.26 -9.79
CA LYS A 198 -16.87 15.18 -8.87
C LYS A 198 -16.45 16.46 -9.58
N GLN A 199 -15.90 16.34 -10.79
CA GLN A 199 -15.50 17.50 -11.59
C GLN A 199 -16.67 18.38 -12.04
N ARG A 200 -17.84 17.79 -12.35
CA ARG A 200 -19.07 18.54 -12.69
C ARG A 200 -19.72 19.20 -11.48
N ASN A 201 -19.55 18.63 -10.29
CA ASN A 201 -20.22 19.07 -9.05
C ASN A 201 -19.28 19.75 -8.04
N ARG A 202 -18.25 20.47 -8.51
CA ARG A 202 -17.25 21.16 -7.66
C ARG A 202 -17.83 22.09 -6.58
N LYS A 203 -19.06 22.57 -6.74
CA LYS A 203 -19.75 23.39 -5.72
C LYS A 203 -20.00 22.63 -4.42
N GLN A 204 -20.12 21.29 -4.48
CA GLN A 204 -20.35 20.45 -3.33
C GLN A 204 -19.00 20.10 -2.66
N LYS A 205 -18.63 20.88 -1.63
CA LYS A 205 -17.32 20.75 -0.96
C LYS A 205 -17.05 19.35 -0.37
N TRP A 206 -18.09 18.61 0.03
CA TRP A 206 -17.92 17.25 0.58
C TRP A 206 -17.34 16.25 -0.45
N LEU A 207 -17.62 16.44 -1.74
CA LEU A 207 -17.05 15.62 -2.82
C LEU A 207 -15.54 15.80 -2.97
N SER A 208 -14.94 16.85 -2.40
CA SER A 208 -13.47 16.99 -2.42
C SER A 208 -12.78 16.01 -1.49
N TYR A 209 -13.47 15.55 -0.44
CA TYR A 209 -12.95 14.64 0.58
C TYR A 209 -13.10 13.15 0.21
N LEU A 210 -13.98 12.82 -0.75
CA LEU A 210 -14.22 11.47 -1.29
C LEU A 210 -13.58 11.30 -2.68
#